data_AF-A0A504YTW1-F1
#
_entry.id   AF-A0A504YTW1-F1
#
_cell.length_a   1.000
_cell.length_b   1.000
_cell.length_c   1.000
_cell.angle_alpha   90.00
_cell.angle_beta   90.00
_cell.angle_gamma   90.00
#
_symmetry.space_group_name_H-M   'P 1'
#
loop_
_entity.id
_entity.type
_entity.pdbx_description
1 polymer ?
#
loop_
_entity_poly.entity_id
_entity_poly.type
_entity_poly.pdbx_seq_one_letter_code
_entity_poly.pdbx_strand_id
1 'polypeptide(L)'
;MIVFDQLDVFAGRVADLLNNDIIAVRLIISVLFGYPIALIYSLKSPRWSISNRQSYLLAWGVFLFLWNFGLDIIHMFIGIAITMVVNYIFFQSKMAVIFAFVFNMAYLLSGSYIYNRGIYDINWTTPYCVLCLRLIGLSWDLYDASRPENERSVQQKKSALHTFPGVLETLSFCFVPTSFISGPQFPMRHYQAFIDGSLRPNAILRNRNFAQRFIYNVK
;
A
#
# COMPACT_ATOMS: atom_id res chain seq x y z
N MET A 1 -3.51 -23.44 1.79
CA MET A 1 -4.83 -23.77 1.21
C MET A 1 -5.91 -23.83 2.29
N ILE A 2 -5.75 -24.62 3.35
CA ILE A 2 -6.76 -24.80 4.44
C ILE A 2 -7.27 -23.48 5.08
N VAL A 3 -6.43 -22.45 5.25
CA VAL A 3 -6.83 -21.18 5.88
C VAL A 3 -7.82 -20.38 5.04
N PHE A 4 -7.73 -20.47 3.70
CA PHE A 4 -8.64 -19.73 2.82
C PHE A 4 -9.98 -20.45 2.65
N ASP A 5 -10.02 -21.79 2.77
CA ASP A 5 -11.24 -22.58 2.58
C ASP A 5 -12.41 -22.10 3.45
N GLN A 6 -12.16 -21.79 4.73
CA GLN A 6 -13.23 -21.29 5.63
C GLN A 6 -13.69 -19.88 5.26
N LEU A 7 -12.76 -19.02 4.87
CA LEU A 7 -13.05 -17.64 4.46
C LEU A 7 -13.78 -17.61 3.11
N ASP A 8 -13.42 -18.51 2.20
CA ASP A 8 -14.06 -18.66 0.89
C ASP A 8 -15.47 -19.25 1.04
N VAL A 9 -15.69 -20.21 1.94
CA VAL A 9 -17.04 -20.69 2.27
C VAL A 9 -17.90 -19.56 2.86
N PHE A 10 -17.33 -18.74 3.74
CA PHE A 10 -18.04 -17.58 4.29
C PHE A 10 -18.38 -16.55 3.20
N ALA A 11 -17.40 -16.18 2.37
CA ALA A 11 -17.60 -15.24 1.27
C ALA A 11 -18.61 -15.77 0.24
N GLY A 12 -18.58 -17.06 -0.07
CA GLY A 12 -19.54 -17.72 -0.96
C GLY A 12 -20.98 -17.62 -0.44
N ARG A 13 -21.21 -17.92 0.85
CA ARG A 13 -22.55 -17.75 1.46
C ARG A 13 -23.05 -16.32 1.40
N VAL A 14 -22.17 -15.34 1.59
CA VAL A 14 -22.52 -13.91 1.49
C VAL A 14 -22.82 -13.53 0.04
N ALA A 15 -22.04 -14.05 -0.92
CA ALA A 15 -22.26 -13.84 -2.35
C ALA A 15 -23.61 -14.39 -2.83
N ASP A 16 -23.96 -15.61 -2.40
CA ASP A 16 -25.26 -16.24 -2.69
C ASP A 16 -26.42 -15.42 -2.12
N LEU A 17 -26.28 -14.94 -0.88
CA LEU A 17 -27.30 -14.11 -0.22
C LEU A 17 -27.51 -12.76 -0.92
N LEU A 18 -26.43 -12.16 -1.43
CA LEU A 18 -26.46 -10.85 -2.10
C LEU A 18 -26.73 -10.97 -3.62
N ASN A 19 -26.80 -12.18 -4.16
CA ASN A 19 -26.86 -12.46 -5.59
C ASN A 19 -25.80 -11.67 -6.38
N ASN A 20 -24.55 -11.74 -5.91
CA ASN A 20 -23.42 -11.00 -6.46
C ASN A 20 -22.20 -11.92 -6.66
N ASP A 21 -21.19 -11.44 -7.36
CA ASP A 21 -19.99 -12.21 -7.64
C ASP A 21 -19.10 -12.37 -6.40
N ILE A 22 -18.54 -13.58 -6.23
CA ILE A 22 -17.70 -13.92 -5.08
C ILE A 22 -16.42 -13.07 -5.01
N ILE A 23 -15.88 -12.64 -6.16
CA ILE A 23 -14.66 -11.83 -6.21
C ILE A 23 -14.95 -10.44 -5.64
N ALA A 24 -16.06 -9.82 -6.04
CA ALA A 24 -16.48 -8.53 -5.49
C ALA A 24 -16.74 -8.60 -3.98
N VAL A 25 -17.38 -9.68 -3.51
CA VAL A 25 -17.64 -9.90 -2.08
C VAL A 25 -16.35 -10.11 -1.28
N ARG A 26 -15.40 -10.92 -1.77
CA ARG A 26 -14.06 -11.08 -1.15
C ARG A 26 -13.34 -9.75 -1.02
N LEU A 27 -13.41 -8.90 -2.05
CA LEU A 27 -12.79 -7.58 -2.05
C LEU A 27 -13.39 -6.69 -0.95
N ILE A 28 -14.72 -6.61 -0.87
CA ILE A 28 -15.42 -5.82 0.15
C ILE A 28 -15.08 -6.33 1.55
N ILE A 29 -15.14 -7.64 1.77
CA ILE A 29 -14.78 -8.24 3.07
C ILE A 29 -13.31 -7.93 3.42
N SER A 30 -12.41 -7.92 2.43
CA SER A 30 -11.00 -7.58 2.64
C SER A 30 -10.80 -6.12 3.03
N VAL A 31 -11.57 -5.19 2.46
CA VAL A 31 -11.59 -3.79 2.92
C VAL A 31 -12.13 -3.69 4.34
N LEU A 32 -13.18 -4.43 4.68
CA LEU A 32 -13.74 -4.47 6.04
C LEU A 32 -12.75 -5.09 7.06
N PHE A 33 -11.97 -6.10 6.69
CA PHE A 33 -10.89 -6.63 7.53
C PHE A 33 -9.78 -5.61 7.82
N GLY A 34 -9.67 -4.56 7.02
CA GLY A 34 -8.78 -3.44 7.31
C GLY A 34 -9.03 -2.80 8.67
N TYR A 35 -10.29 -2.71 9.10
CA TYR A 35 -10.64 -2.09 10.38
C TYR A 35 -10.09 -2.85 11.60
N PRO A 36 -10.35 -4.17 11.77
CA PRO A 36 -9.75 -4.92 12.88
C PRO A 36 -8.23 -4.98 12.79
N ILE A 37 -7.63 -5.09 11.59
CA ILE A 37 -6.17 -5.05 11.40
C ILE A 37 -5.61 -3.70 11.88
N ALA A 38 -6.21 -2.59 11.47
CA ALA A 38 -5.81 -1.24 11.87
C ALA A 38 -6.00 -1.01 13.38
N LEU A 39 -7.07 -1.56 13.98
CA LEU A 39 -7.31 -1.49 15.42
C LEU A 39 -6.21 -2.22 16.20
N ILE A 40 -5.89 -3.46 15.82
CA ILE A 40 -4.82 -4.24 16.45
C ILE A 40 -3.47 -3.51 16.29
N TYR A 41 -3.17 -3.00 15.09
CA TYR A 41 -1.98 -2.20 14.86
C TYR A 41 -1.96 -0.99 15.80
N SER A 42 -3.03 -0.20 15.88
CA SER A 42 -3.05 1.01 16.70
C SER A 42 -2.93 0.73 18.20
N LEU A 43 -3.41 -0.42 18.68
CA LEU A 43 -3.32 -0.81 20.09
C LEU A 43 -1.92 -1.33 20.46
N LYS A 44 -1.27 -2.05 19.56
CA LYS A 44 -0.02 -2.76 19.86
C LYS A 44 1.24 -2.08 19.33
N SER A 45 1.15 -1.34 18.23
CA SER A 45 2.30 -0.71 17.55
C SER A 45 3.14 0.21 18.42
N PRO A 46 2.62 0.94 19.43
CA PRO A 46 3.46 1.78 20.29
C PRO A 46 4.55 0.98 21.03
N ARG A 47 4.35 -0.32 21.26
CA ARG A 47 5.29 -1.22 21.93
C ARG A 47 6.22 -1.96 20.97
N TRP A 48 6.00 -1.82 19.67
CA TRP A 48 6.75 -2.54 18.64
C TRP A 48 7.89 -1.69 18.09
N SER A 49 8.99 -2.35 17.73
CA SER A 49 10.04 -1.76 16.91
C SER A 49 9.53 -1.39 15.52
N ILE A 50 10.24 -0.51 14.81
CA ILE A 50 9.90 -0.10 13.44
C ILE A 50 9.79 -1.32 12.51
N SER A 51 10.76 -2.22 12.56
CA SER A 51 10.74 -3.45 11.74
C SER A 51 9.50 -4.32 12.02
N ASN A 52 9.08 -4.44 13.28
CA ASN A 52 7.88 -5.20 13.63
C ASN A 52 6.60 -4.52 13.13
N ARG A 53 6.54 -3.19 13.16
CA ARG A 53 5.43 -2.41 12.57
C ARG A 53 5.34 -2.65 11.06
N GLN A 54 6.47 -2.62 10.35
CA GLN A 54 6.54 -2.88 8.90
C GLN A 54 6.14 -4.33 8.58
N SER A 55 6.71 -5.29 9.31
CA SER A 55 6.44 -6.71 9.13
C SER A 55 4.98 -7.06 9.36
N TYR A 56 4.33 -6.42 10.35
CA TYR A 56 2.91 -6.59 10.60
C TYR A 56 2.06 -6.14 9.40
N LEU A 57 2.31 -4.94 8.87
CA LEU A 57 1.55 -4.41 7.73
C LEU A 57 1.79 -5.25 6.48
N LEU A 58 3.04 -5.59 6.19
CA LEU A 58 3.41 -6.46 5.07
C LEU A 58 2.71 -7.82 5.17
N ALA A 59 2.75 -8.47 6.34
CA ALA A 59 2.14 -9.79 6.51
C ALA A 59 0.63 -9.76 6.26
N TRP A 60 -0.08 -8.78 6.80
CA TRP A 60 -1.52 -8.64 6.59
C TRP A 60 -1.87 -8.20 5.17
N GLY A 61 -1.06 -7.34 4.55
CA GLY A 61 -1.26 -6.94 3.16
C GLY A 61 -1.07 -8.10 2.18
N VAL A 62 -0.02 -8.90 2.38
CA VAL A 62 0.23 -10.13 1.61
C VAL A 62 -0.88 -11.15 1.85
N PHE A 63 -1.32 -11.34 3.10
CA PHE A 63 -2.43 -12.23 3.42
C PHE A 63 -3.70 -11.83 2.67
N LEU A 64 -4.10 -10.55 2.73
CA LEU A 64 -5.28 -10.07 2.02
C LEU A 64 -5.10 -10.18 0.50
N PHE A 65 -3.91 -9.93 -0.04
CA PHE A 65 -3.65 -10.15 -1.47
C PHE A 65 -3.89 -11.60 -1.86
N LEU A 66 -3.20 -12.54 -1.18
CA LEU A 66 -3.26 -13.96 -1.46
C LEU A 66 -4.71 -14.47 -1.37
N TRP A 67 -5.48 -13.94 -0.41
CA TRP A 67 -6.89 -14.28 -0.27
C TRP A 67 -7.80 -13.67 -1.35
N ASN A 68 -7.39 -12.68 -2.13
CA ASN A 68 -8.22 -12.18 -3.25
C ASN A 68 -7.77 -12.73 -4.59
N PHE A 69 -6.46 -12.80 -4.82
CA PHE A 69 -5.86 -13.00 -6.14
C PHE A 69 -4.85 -14.15 -6.19
N GLY A 70 -4.63 -14.86 -5.08
CA GLY A 70 -3.75 -16.03 -5.05
C GLY A 70 -2.31 -15.73 -5.47
N LEU A 71 -1.75 -16.61 -6.32
CA LEU A 71 -0.33 -16.57 -6.71
C LEU A 71 0.03 -15.44 -7.69
N ASP A 72 -0.96 -14.69 -8.20
CA ASP A 72 -0.73 -13.51 -9.03
C ASP A 72 0.01 -12.39 -8.27
N ILE A 73 0.25 -12.56 -6.97
CA ILE A 73 1.09 -11.68 -6.15
C ILE A 73 2.50 -11.54 -6.72
N ILE A 74 2.96 -12.52 -7.51
CA ILE A 74 4.24 -12.48 -8.20
C ILE A 74 4.37 -11.24 -9.07
N HIS A 75 3.28 -10.77 -9.70
CA HIS A 75 3.25 -9.55 -10.51
C HIS A 75 3.60 -8.31 -9.68
N MET A 76 3.12 -8.25 -8.43
CA MET A 76 3.45 -7.16 -7.49
C MET A 76 4.94 -7.16 -7.17
N PHE A 77 5.50 -8.33 -6.82
CA PHE A 77 6.92 -8.46 -6.47
C PHE A 77 7.83 -8.14 -7.65
N ILE A 78 7.47 -8.56 -8.87
CA ILE A 78 8.21 -8.21 -10.09
C ILE A 78 8.24 -6.68 -10.28
N GLY A 79 7.08 -6.02 -10.17
CA GLY A 79 6.97 -4.57 -10.30
C GLY A 79 7.81 -3.82 -9.27
N ILE A 80 7.72 -4.24 -8.01
CA ILE A 80 8.48 -3.64 -6.90
C ILE A 80 9.98 -3.88 -7.09
N ALA A 81 10.42 -5.11 -7.34
CA ALA A 81 11.82 -5.46 -7.45
C ALA A 81 12.51 -4.71 -8.59
N ILE A 82 11.91 -4.71 -9.78
CA ILE A 82 12.46 -4.01 -10.95
C ILE A 82 12.55 -2.50 -10.69
N THR A 83 11.48 -1.90 -10.17
CA THR A 83 11.47 -0.47 -9.86
C THR A 83 12.51 -0.13 -8.79
N MET A 84 12.64 -0.93 -7.73
CA MET A 84 13.65 -0.73 -6.70
C MET A 84 15.07 -0.81 -7.26
N VAL A 85 15.38 -1.84 -8.06
CA VAL A 85 16.71 -2.01 -8.67
C VAL A 85 17.07 -0.81 -9.55
N VAL A 86 16.15 -0.35 -10.39
CA VAL A 86 16.40 0.80 -11.26
C VAL A 86 16.59 2.09 -10.47
N ASN A 87 15.76 2.35 -9.46
CA ASN A 87 15.94 3.53 -8.61
C ASN A 87 17.22 3.46 -7.77
N TYR A 88 17.70 2.27 -7.43
CA TYR A 88 18.98 2.10 -6.74
C TYR A 88 20.17 2.39 -7.66
N ILE A 89 20.15 1.86 -8.90
CA ILE A 89 21.22 2.07 -9.89
C ILE A 89 21.26 3.52 -10.38
N PHE A 90 20.08 4.09 -10.68
CA PHE A 90 19.92 5.46 -11.19
C PHE A 90 19.37 6.39 -10.10
N PHE A 91 19.99 6.35 -8.92
CA PHE A 91 19.54 7.10 -7.75
C PHE A 91 19.37 8.58 -8.04
N GLN A 92 18.20 9.13 -7.68
CA GLN A 92 17.82 10.53 -7.85
C GLN A 92 17.95 11.05 -9.30
N SER A 93 17.79 10.19 -10.30
CA SER A 93 17.88 10.54 -11.71
C SER A 93 16.52 10.64 -12.40
N LYS A 94 16.39 11.58 -13.35
CA LYS A 94 15.23 11.68 -14.24
C LYS A 94 15.02 10.40 -15.07
N MET A 95 16.10 9.67 -15.38
CA MET A 95 16.01 8.41 -16.12
C MET A 95 15.26 7.33 -15.33
N ALA A 96 15.45 7.28 -14.00
CA ALA A 96 14.74 6.34 -13.14
C ALA A 96 13.22 6.60 -13.15
N VAL A 97 12.83 7.87 -13.15
CA VAL A 97 11.42 8.31 -13.23
C VAL A 97 10.79 7.92 -14.56
N ILE A 98 11.46 8.21 -15.67
CA ILE A 98 10.97 7.85 -17.01
C ILE A 98 10.81 6.33 -17.13
N PHE A 99 11.82 5.58 -16.68
CA PHE A 99 11.76 4.12 -16.68
C PHE A 99 10.60 3.62 -15.81
N ALA A 100 10.47 4.09 -14.56
CA ALA A 100 9.42 3.64 -13.66
C ALA A 100 8.03 3.91 -14.24
N PHE A 101 7.82 5.06 -14.88
CA PHE A 101 6.58 5.37 -15.58
C PHE A 101 6.32 4.39 -16.73
N VAL A 102 7.25 4.29 -17.69
CA VAL A 102 7.07 3.46 -18.88
C VAL A 102 6.90 2.00 -18.52
N PHE A 103 7.75 1.46 -17.65
CA PHE A 103 7.70 0.07 -17.23
C PHE A 103 6.41 -0.28 -16.49
N ASN A 104 6.05 0.46 -15.42
CA ASN A 104 4.87 0.10 -14.62
C ASN A 104 3.57 0.32 -15.41
N MET A 105 3.49 1.36 -16.25
CA MET A 105 2.34 1.55 -17.13
C MET A 105 2.25 0.45 -18.19
N ALA A 106 3.34 0.12 -18.89
CA ALA A 106 3.34 -0.94 -19.89
C ALA A 106 2.98 -2.30 -19.27
N TYR A 107 3.50 -2.59 -18.08
CA TYR A 107 3.20 -3.82 -17.35
C TYR A 107 1.70 -3.90 -17.00
N LEU A 108 1.14 -2.83 -16.43
CA LEU A 108 -0.29 -2.74 -16.12
C LEU A 108 -1.17 -2.88 -17.37
N LEU A 109 -0.82 -2.18 -18.46
CA LEU A 109 -1.55 -2.20 -19.73
C LEU A 109 -1.54 -3.60 -20.35
N SER A 110 -0.37 -4.25 -20.36
CA SER A 110 -0.23 -5.62 -20.88
C SER A 110 -1.04 -6.63 -20.06
N GLY A 111 -0.98 -6.56 -18.73
CA GLY A 111 -1.81 -7.39 -17.85
C GLY A 111 -3.31 -7.16 -18.09
N SER A 112 -3.73 -5.90 -18.16
CA SER A 112 -5.13 -5.54 -18.39
C SER A 112 -5.62 -6.06 -19.75
N TYR A 113 -4.79 -5.97 -20.79
CA TYR A 113 -5.11 -6.46 -22.13
C TYR A 113 -5.24 -7.99 -22.18
N ILE A 114 -4.37 -8.72 -21.47
CA ILE A 114 -4.37 -10.19 -21.45
C ILE A 114 -5.57 -10.74 -20.67
N TYR A 115 -5.90 -10.13 -19.53
CA TYR A 115 -6.88 -10.65 -18.58
C TYR A 115 -8.30 -10.09 -18.79
N ASN A 116 -8.48 -8.83 -19.20
CA ASN A 116 -9.81 -8.20 -19.29
C ASN A 116 -10.42 -8.29 -20.71
N ARG A 117 -10.28 -9.42 -21.41
CA ARG A 117 -10.70 -9.59 -22.82
C ARG A 117 -12.22 -9.54 -23.02
N GLY A 118 -12.79 -8.33 -22.96
CA GLY A 118 -14.17 -8.01 -23.37
C GLY A 118 -15.19 -7.93 -22.24
N ILE A 119 -14.85 -8.37 -21.04
CA ILE A 119 -15.67 -8.22 -19.83
C ILE A 119 -14.75 -7.73 -18.71
N TYR A 120 -15.15 -6.69 -18.00
CA TYR A 120 -14.39 -6.19 -16.85
C TYR A 120 -14.36 -7.26 -15.76
N ASP A 121 -13.17 -7.70 -15.37
CA ASP A 121 -12.95 -8.69 -14.33
C ASP A 121 -12.01 -8.14 -13.25
N ILE A 122 -12.30 -8.45 -11.99
CA ILE A 122 -11.51 -7.99 -10.84
C ILE A 122 -10.38 -8.99 -10.62
N ASN A 123 -9.23 -8.73 -11.23
CA ASN A 123 -8.03 -9.55 -11.07
C ASN A 123 -6.87 -8.74 -10.49
N TRP A 124 -5.67 -9.34 -10.48
CA TRP A 124 -4.45 -8.74 -9.95
C TRP A 124 -4.10 -7.36 -10.54
N THR A 125 -4.59 -7.04 -11.75
CA THR A 125 -4.37 -5.71 -12.35
C THR A 125 -5.04 -4.60 -11.53
N THR A 126 -6.12 -4.92 -10.82
CA THR A 126 -6.88 -3.97 -9.98
C THR A 126 -6.01 -3.36 -8.87
N PRO A 127 -5.39 -4.15 -7.97
CA PRO A 127 -4.45 -3.58 -7.01
C PRO A 127 -3.13 -3.15 -7.65
N TYR A 128 -2.76 -3.71 -8.82
CA TYR A 128 -1.56 -3.23 -9.53
C TYR A 128 -1.72 -1.79 -10.01
N CYS A 129 -2.92 -1.31 -10.34
CA CYS A 129 -3.16 0.11 -10.63
C CYS A 129 -2.68 1.00 -9.49
N VAL A 130 -3.01 0.61 -8.25
CA VAL A 130 -2.59 1.33 -7.05
C VAL A 130 -1.07 1.22 -6.87
N LEU A 131 -0.52 0.02 -7.03
CA LEU A 131 0.92 -0.19 -6.90
C LEU A 131 1.73 0.57 -7.96
N CYS A 132 1.26 0.60 -9.21
CA CYS A 132 1.87 1.30 -10.33
C CYS A 132 2.06 2.79 -10.00
N LEU A 133 0.99 3.46 -9.58
CA LEU A 133 1.04 4.87 -9.17
C LEU A 133 2.00 5.08 -7.98
N ARG A 134 2.00 4.15 -7.03
CA ARG A 134 2.85 4.20 -5.85
C ARG A 134 4.34 4.06 -6.19
N LEU A 135 4.68 3.17 -7.11
CA LEU A 135 6.05 2.93 -7.58
C LEU A 135 6.56 4.11 -8.42
N ILE A 136 5.71 4.68 -9.29
CA ILE A 136 6.02 5.91 -10.03
C ILE A 136 6.22 7.07 -9.05
N GLY A 137 5.34 7.21 -8.06
CA GLY A 137 5.45 8.23 -7.01
C GLY A 137 6.75 8.11 -6.20
N LEU A 138 7.17 6.89 -5.86
CA LEU A 138 8.45 6.65 -5.18
C LEU A 138 9.64 7.14 -6.00
N SER A 139 9.64 6.91 -7.31
CA SER A 139 10.69 7.45 -8.20
C SER A 139 10.70 8.97 -8.25
N TRP A 140 9.52 9.60 -8.28
CA TRP A 140 9.41 11.07 -8.19
C TRP A 140 9.91 11.59 -6.86
N ASP A 141 9.52 10.99 -5.74
CA ASP A 141 9.95 11.38 -4.40
C ASP A 141 11.49 11.34 -4.29
N LEU A 142 12.13 10.30 -4.83
CA LEU A 142 13.60 10.21 -4.91
C LEU A 142 14.20 11.29 -5.83
N TYR A 143 13.66 11.47 -7.03
CA TYR A 143 14.17 12.46 -7.98
C TYR A 143 14.02 13.90 -7.47
N ASP A 144 12.93 14.24 -6.81
CA ASP A 144 12.70 15.58 -6.25
C ASP A 144 13.74 15.93 -5.18
N ALA A 145 14.30 14.92 -4.50
CA ALA A 145 15.39 15.11 -3.55
C ALA A 145 16.72 15.56 -4.19
N SER A 146 16.88 15.42 -5.52
CA SER A 146 18.07 15.91 -6.25
C SER A 146 18.15 17.43 -6.34
N ARG A 147 17.01 18.14 -6.25
CA ARG A 147 16.94 19.59 -6.45
C ARG A 147 17.15 20.36 -5.16
N PRO A 148 17.73 21.58 -5.18
CA PRO A 148 17.77 22.45 -4.01
C PRO A 148 16.39 22.69 -3.38
N GLU A 149 16.31 22.79 -2.06
CA GLU A 149 15.02 22.91 -1.36
C GLU A 149 14.24 24.18 -1.72
N ASN A 150 14.93 25.29 -1.99
CA ASN A 150 14.33 26.56 -2.43
C ASN A 150 13.62 26.45 -3.80
N GLU A 151 13.99 25.49 -4.64
CA GLU A 151 13.39 25.26 -5.95
C GLU A 151 12.22 24.26 -5.92
N ARG A 152 11.95 23.65 -4.76
CA ARG A 152 10.89 22.67 -4.59
C ARG A 152 9.57 23.35 -4.26
N SER A 153 8.49 22.88 -4.88
CA SER A 153 7.13 23.21 -4.46
C SER A 153 6.86 22.75 -3.03
N VAL A 154 5.83 23.31 -2.40
CA VAL A 154 5.42 22.93 -1.02
C VAL A 154 5.17 21.42 -0.89
N GLN A 155 4.65 20.78 -1.93
CA GLN A 155 4.38 19.34 -1.91
C GLN A 155 5.66 18.52 -2.05
N GLN A 156 6.56 18.91 -2.96
CA GLN A 156 7.85 18.25 -3.14
C GLN A 156 8.70 18.34 -1.87
N LYS A 157 8.65 19.45 -1.13
CA LYS A 157 9.31 19.55 0.18
C LYS A 157 8.83 18.50 1.18
N LYS A 158 7.53 18.19 1.17
CA LYS A 158 6.92 17.21 2.08
C LYS A 158 7.23 15.76 1.68
N SER A 159 7.33 15.46 0.38
CA SER A 159 7.48 14.09 -0.12
C SER A 159 8.89 13.69 -0.56
N ALA A 160 9.77 14.66 -0.83
CA ALA A 160 11.13 14.40 -1.31
C ALA A 160 11.91 13.45 -0.38
N LEU A 161 12.48 12.40 -0.97
CA LEU A 161 13.11 11.30 -0.27
C LEU A 161 14.63 11.32 -0.52
N HIS A 162 15.38 11.76 0.49
CA HIS A 162 16.84 11.94 0.40
C HIS A 162 17.62 10.63 0.52
N THR A 163 17.03 9.62 1.14
CA THR A 163 17.68 8.33 1.42
C THR A 163 16.89 7.22 0.76
N PHE A 164 17.57 6.27 0.13
CA PHE A 164 16.90 5.12 -0.47
C PHE A 164 16.24 4.25 0.63
N PRO A 165 14.95 3.89 0.50
CA PRO A 165 14.26 3.11 1.51
C PRO A 165 14.73 1.66 1.52
N GLY A 166 14.66 1.01 2.67
CA GLY A 166 15.01 -0.41 2.80
C GLY A 166 14.06 -1.35 2.04
N VAL A 167 14.46 -2.60 1.85
CA VAL A 167 13.61 -3.62 1.19
C VAL A 167 12.34 -3.90 1.98
N LEU A 168 12.46 -4.18 3.27
CA LEU A 168 11.29 -4.42 4.14
C LEU A 168 10.38 -3.18 4.21
N GLU A 169 10.98 -2.00 4.28
CA GLU A 169 10.27 -0.73 4.29
C GLU A 169 9.46 -0.53 3.00
N THR A 170 10.08 -0.75 1.84
CA THR A 170 9.44 -0.61 0.52
C THR A 170 8.35 -1.65 0.32
N LEU A 171 8.59 -2.90 0.69
CA LEU A 171 7.58 -3.96 0.62
C LEU A 171 6.38 -3.63 1.50
N SER A 172 6.60 -3.25 2.76
CA SER A 172 5.53 -2.88 3.67
C SER A 172 4.78 -1.62 3.22
N PHE A 173 5.46 -0.65 2.63
CA PHE A 173 4.83 0.51 1.98
C PHE A 173 3.93 0.11 0.80
N CYS A 174 4.39 -0.83 -0.02
CA CYS A 174 3.62 -1.33 -1.16
C CYS A 174 2.40 -2.14 -0.71
N PHE A 175 2.53 -2.91 0.37
CA PHE A 175 1.49 -3.79 0.89
C PHE A 175 0.78 -3.25 2.15
N VAL A 176 0.67 -1.93 2.33
CA VAL A 176 -0.15 -1.40 3.42
C VAL A 176 -1.60 -1.92 3.27
N PRO A 177 -2.14 -2.65 4.28
CA PRO A 177 -3.48 -3.24 4.20
C PRO A 177 -4.52 -2.21 3.80
N THR A 178 -5.52 -2.64 3.01
CA THR A 178 -6.59 -1.85 2.37
C THR A 178 -6.17 -0.73 1.42
N SER A 179 -5.15 0.05 1.77
CA SER A 179 -4.60 1.09 0.90
C SER A 179 -4.06 0.52 -0.40
N PHE A 180 -3.41 -0.63 -0.33
CA PHE A 180 -2.90 -1.33 -1.51
C PHE A 180 -4.03 -1.88 -2.42
N ILE A 181 -5.17 -2.29 -1.85
CA ILE A 181 -6.27 -2.92 -2.60
C ILE A 181 -7.17 -1.87 -3.25
N SER A 182 -7.52 -0.83 -2.49
CA SER A 182 -8.57 0.13 -2.87
C SER A 182 -8.13 1.60 -2.85
N GLY A 183 -6.87 1.88 -2.48
CA GLY A 183 -6.42 3.24 -2.14
C GLY A 183 -6.78 3.62 -0.70
N PRO A 184 -6.40 4.83 -0.24
CA PRO A 184 -5.82 5.94 -1.01
C PRO A 184 -4.31 5.80 -1.25
N GLN A 185 -3.79 6.65 -2.13
CA GLN A 185 -2.35 6.81 -2.35
C GLN A 185 -1.72 7.79 -1.36
N PHE A 186 -0.47 7.55 -1.02
CA PHE A 186 0.34 8.45 -0.20
C PHE A 186 1.84 8.29 -0.53
N PRO A 187 2.65 9.34 -0.34
CA PRO A 187 4.10 9.30 -0.60
C PRO A 187 4.84 8.49 0.47
N MET A 188 6.06 8.05 0.16
CA MET A 188 6.89 7.25 1.07
C MET A 188 7.15 7.98 2.39
N ARG A 189 7.38 9.29 2.35
CA ARG A 189 7.56 10.13 3.55
C ARG A 189 6.36 10.11 4.49
N HIS A 190 5.14 10.06 3.96
CA HIS A 190 3.94 9.96 4.79
C HIS A 190 3.88 8.61 5.50
N TYR A 191 4.26 7.54 4.79
CA TYR A 191 4.39 6.21 5.37
C TYR A 191 5.49 6.13 6.43
N GLN A 192 6.66 6.74 6.20
CA GLN A 192 7.74 6.83 7.19
C GLN A 192 7.26 7.51 8.47
N ALA A 193 6.57 8.65 8.35
CA ALA A 193 5.97 9.37 9.46
C ALA A 193 4.89 8.55 10.21
N PHE A 194 4.15 7.70 9.49
CA PHE A 194 3.19 6.79 10.10
C PHE A 194 3.89 5.68 10.91
N ILE A 195 4.95 5.10 10.35
CA ILE A 195 5.70 4.01 10.99
C ILE A 195 6.51 4.50 12.19
N ASP A 196 7.11 5.68 12.13
CA ASP A 196 7.86 6.25 13.26
C ASP A 196 6.93 6.82 14.34
N GLY A 197 5.69 7.17 13.98
CA GLY A 197 4.67 7.73 14.87
C GLY A 197 4.64 9.26 14.92
N SER A 198 5.51 9.95 14.18
CA SER A 198 5.58 11.41 14.06
C SER A 198 4.39 12.03 13.31
N LEU A 199 3.65 11.22 12.54
CA LEU A 199 2.43 11.67 11.86
C LEU A 199 1.36 12.17 12.83
N ARG A 200 1.35 11.67 14.08
CA ARG A 200 0.42 12.10 15.12
C ARG A 200 1.07 13.23 15.92
N PRO A 201 0.43 14.40 16.09
CA PRO A 201 0.97 15.43 16.98
C PRO A 201 1.10 14.86 18.40
N ASN A 202 2.35 14.74 18.87
CA ASN A 202 2.70 14.13 20.16
C ASN A 202 2.06 14.83 21.38
N ALA A 203 1.60 16.07 21.22
CA ALA A 203 1.26 16.94 22.35
C ALA A 203 -0.17 16.78 22.90
N ILE A 204 -1.10 16.16 22.19
CA ILE A 204 -2.54 16.35 22.50
C ILE A 204 -3.23 15.12 23.10
N LEU A 205 -2.68 13.91 22.94
CA LEU A 205 -3.39 12.66 23.28
C LEU A 205 -2.98 12.02 24.62
N ARG A 206 -1.87 12.44 25.25
CA ARG A 206 -1.29 11.74 26.41
C ARG A 206 -2.12 11.88 27.70
N ASN A 207 -2.91 12.94 27.81
CA ASN A 207 -3.78 13.23 28.98
C ASN A 207 -5.28 13.04 28.68
N ARG A 208 -5.64 12.28 27.64
CA ARG A 208 -7.04 12.13 27.23
C ARG A 208 -7.65 10.84 27.72
N ASN A 209 -8.86 10.94 28.28
CA ASN A 209 -9.69 9.80 28.64
C ASN A 209 -10.15 9.05 27.36
N PHE A 210 -10.57 7.80 27.49
CA PHE A 210 -10.99 6.95 26.36
C PHE A 210 -11.97 7.66 25.40
N ALA A 211 -12.98 8.35 25.94
CA ALA A 211 -13.95 9.13 25.16
C ALA A 211 -13.32 10.30 24.38
N GLN A 212 -12.37 11.03 24.99
CA GLN A 212 -11.67 12.15 24.33
C GLN A 212 -10.66 11.70 23.27
N ARG A 213 -10.25 10.42 23.33
CA ARG A 213 -9.30 9.83 22.38
C ARG A 213 -9.99 9.27 21.14
N PHE A 214 -11.23 8.80 21.26
CA PHE A 214 -11.95 8.11 20.18
C PHE A 214 -13.22 8.81 19.68
N ILE A 215 -13.89 9.63 20.51
CA ILE A 215 -15.21 10.21 20.18
C ILE A 215 -15.09 11.69 19.79
N TYR A 216 -14.24 12.46 20.47
CA TYR A 216 -14.08 13.89 20.21
C TYR A 216 -12.78 14.21 19.48
N ASN A 217 -12.89 14.55 18.20
CA ASN A 217 -11.80 15.20 17.46
C ASN A 217 -11.84 16.70 17.80
N VAL A 218 -11.29 17.06 18.96
CA VAL A 218 -11.13 18.48 19.31
C VAL A 218 -10.09 19.08 18.36
N LYS A 219 -10.55 20.04 17.54
CA LYS A 219 -9.75 20.83 16.60
C LYS A 219 -8.54 21.48 17.28
#